data_AF-A0A840I5B4-F1
#
_entry.id   AF-A0A840I5B4-F1
#
_cell.length_a   1.000
_cell.length_b   1.000
_cell.length_c   1.000
_cell.angle_alpha   90.00
_cell.angle_beta   90.00
_cell.angle_gamma   90.00
#
_symmetry.space_group_name_H-M   'P 1'
#
loop_
_entity.id
_entity.type
_entity.pdbx_description
1 polymer ?
#
loop_
_entity_poly.entity_id
_entity_poly.type
_entity_poly.pdbx_seq_one_letter_code
_entity_poly.pdbx_strand_id
1 'polypeptide(L)'
;MKLCRFGPPGREKPGLVDGAGTVRDLTGIVADIDPAVLSPAGLSQLSNLDPAALPPAPDGVRLGVPFMGTSKIVAVGLNYADHAKEAGLPVPEEVITFMKAVSSLSGPFDDVVLPKDSAHADWEVELGVVIGREMSYVDEADALDHVAGYVVANDVSERFDQKERGSQWSKGKGHDTFCPTGPWLVTKDEVPDPQDLSMWLELNGDRMQDGSTRTMIFSVAESLAYISRFVTLMPGDLVITGTPPGVGEGQKPDKIFLKEGDVMRLGIEGLGEQQQRVASWRPRNERGA
;
A
#
# COMPACT_ATOMS: atom_id res chain seq x y z
N MET A 1 5.66 12.72 11.20
CA MET A 1 6.77 11.76 11.33
C MET A 1 6.66 10.59 10.33
N LYS A 2 7.74 9.80 10.17
CA LYS A 2 7.80 8.61 9.30
C LYS A 2 8.15 7.36 10.12
N LEU A 3 7.25 6.39 10.18
CA LEU A 3 7.41 5.14 10.93
C LEU A 3 7.70 3.98 9.98
N CYS A 4 8.55 3.03 10.37
CA CYS A 4 8.90 1.86 9.57
C CYS A 4 9.17 0.66 10.48
N ARG A 5 9.19 -0.55 9.90
CA ARG A 5 9.72 -1.74 10.57
C ARG A 5 10.92 -2.25 9.79
N PHE A 6 12.00 -2.59 10.48
CA PHE A 6 13.25 -2.99 9.85
C PHE A 6 13.77 -4.33 10.39
N GLY A 7 14.40 -5.12 9.54
CA GLY A 7 14.99 -6.42 9.89
C GLY A 7 14.51 -7.58 9.02
N PRO A 8 14.91 -8.82 9.38
CA PRO A 8 14.51 -10.02 8.65
C PRO A 8 12.98 -10.22 8.66
N PRO A 9 12.41 -10.85 7.61
CA PRO A 9 10.99 -11.18 7.55
C PRO A 9 10.48 -11.88 8.82
N GLY A 10 9.41 -11.34 9.43
CA GLY A 10 8.78 -11.88 10.62
C GLY A 10 9.55 -11.64 11.93
N ARG A 11 10.66 -10.89 11.88
CA ARG A 11 11.48 -10.49 13.04
C ARG A 11 11.85 -9.02 12.96
N GLU A 12 11.04 -8.23 12.27
CA GLU A 12 11.24 -6.79 12.15
C GLU A 12 11.11 -6.11 13.52
N LYS A 13 11.83 -5.01 13.68
CA LYS A 13 11.79 -4.12 14.83
C LYS A 13 11.13 -2.80 14.45
N PRO A 14 10.47 -2.12 15.40
CA PRO A 14 9.91 -0.79 15.14
C PRO A 14 11.03 0.22 14.93
N GLY A 15 10.83 1.16 14.01
CA GLY A 15 11.73 2.26 13.78
C GLY A 15 11.04 3.51 13.26
N LEU A 16 11.79 4.61 13.26
CA LEU A 16 11.37 5.90 12.71
C LEU A 16 12.48 6.50 11.86
N VAL A 17 12.13 7.30 10.85
CA VAL A 17 13.11 7.98 9.99
C VAL A 17 13.36 9.38 10.54
N ASP A 18 14.61 9.72 10.81
CA ASP A 18 14.99 11.07 11.26
C ASP A 18 15.10 12.07 10.10
N GLY A 19 15.36 13.34 10.43
CA GLY A 19 15.51 14.41 9.43
C GLY A 19 16.70 14.25 8.47
N ALA A 20 17.64 13.36 8.78
CA ALA A 20 18.76 13.02 7.90
C ALA A 20 18.46 11.79 7.02
N GLY A 21 17.27 11.19 7.13
CA GLY A 21 16.89 9.98 6.42
C GLY A 21 17.42 8.69 7.06
N THR A 22 17.96 8.75 8.27
CA THR A 22 18.48 7.57 8.99
C THR A 22 17.34 6.86 9.70
N VAL A 23 17.27 5.54 9.57
CA VAL A 23 16.34 4.72 10.36
C VAL A 23 16.85 4.61 11.79
N ARG A 24 15.98 4.92 12.75
CA ARG A 24 16.25 4.94 14.19
C ARG A 24 15.45 3.84 14.88
N ASP A 25 16.09 3.10 15.79
CA ASP A 25 15.52 1.97 16.51
C ASP A 25 14.58 2.44 17.63
N LEU A 26 13.31 1.99 17.57
CA LEU A 26 12.26 2.30 18.56
C LEU A 26 12.06 1.21 19.62
N THR A 27 12.82 0.10 19.58
CA THR A 27 12.63 -1.07 20.47
C THR A 27 12.72 -0.71 21.97
N GLY A 28 13.44 0.36 22.32
CA GLY A 28 13.52 0.87 23.70
C GLY A 28 12.30 1.68 24.15
N ILE A 29 11.41 2.04 23.23
CA ILE A 29 10.24 2.90 23.47
C ILE A 29 8.93 2.13 23.31
N VAL A 30 8.80 1.35 22.23
CA VAL A 30 7.63 0.52 21.94
C VAL A 30 8.06 -0.88 21.54
N ALA A 31 7.22 -1.87 21.79
CA ALA A 31 7.50 -3.26 21.41
C ALA A 31 7.45 -3.45 19.88
N ASP A 32 6.45 -2.85 19.22
CA ASP A 32 6.31 -2.81 17.76
C ASP A 32 5.38 -1.64 17.37
N ILE A 33 5.21 -1.37 16.06
CA ILE A 33 4.23 -0.40 15.53
C ILE A 33 2.91 -1.14 15.29
N ASP A 34 2.15 -1.32 16.35
CA ASP A 34 0.88 -2.05 16.38
C ASP A 34 -0.34 -1.09 16.40
N PRO A 35 -1.59 -1.61 16.43
CA PRO A 35 -2.79 -0.78 16.51
C PRO A 35 -2.82 0.21 17.68
N ALA A 36 -2.18 -0.10 18.81
CA ALA A 36 -2.12 0.80 19.96
C ALA A 36 -1.15 1.96 19.69
N VAL A 37 -0.01 1.69 19.06
CA VAL A 37 0.94 2.73 18.62
C VAL A 37 0.37 3.61 17.52
N LEU A 38 -0.40 3.04 16.58
CA LEU A 38 -1.07 3.80 15.50
C LEU A 38 -2.23 4.68 15.98
N SER A 39 -2.67 4.52 17.22
CA SER A 39 -3.71 5.38 17.80
C SER A 39 -3.23 6.83 17.96
N PRO A 40 -4.14 7.83 18.06
CA PRO A 40 -3.74 9.21 18.32
C PRO A 40 -2.87 9.38 19.58
N ALA A 41 -3.13 8.59 20.62
CA ALA A 41 -2.34 8.61 21.84
C ALA A 41 -0.94 8.01 21.63
N GLY A 42 -0.83 6.89 20.93
CA GLY A 42 0.45 6.25 20.60
C GLY A 42 1.33 7.13 19.70
N LEU A 43 0.76 7.69 18.64
CA LEU A 43 1.46 8.61 17.75
C LEU A 43 1.92 9.87 18.48
N SER A 44 1.09 10.42 19.38
CA SER A 44 1.48 11.56 20.21
C SER A 44 2.65 11.25 21.16
N GLN A 45 2.76 10.01 21.67
CA GLN A 45 3.93 9.61 22.44
C GLN A 45 5.21 9.61 21.60
N LEU A 46 5.13 9.13 20.35
CA LEU A 46 6.28 9.09 19.45
C LEU A 46 6.67 10.47 18.92
N SER A 47 5.72 11.39 18.70
CA SER A 47 6.02 12.75 18.20
C SER A 47 6.84 13.60 19.17
N ASN A 48 6.82 13.27 20.46
CA ASN A 48 7.56 13.98 21.50
C ASN A 48 9.02 13.50 21.65
N LEU A 49 9.42 12.46 20.91
CA LEU A 49 10.79 11.97 20.92
C LEU A 49 11.71 12.92 20.15
N ASP A 50 13.00 12.91 20.48
CA ASP A 50 14.06 13.40 19.60
C ASP A 50 14.60 12.22 18.77
N PRO A 51 14.27 12.13 17.47
CA PRO A 51 14.78 11.09 16.58
C PRO A 51 16.30 10.91 16.62
N ALA A 52 17.05 12.01 16.73
CA ALA A 52 18.51 11.98 16.64
C ALA A 52 19.16 11.33 17.88
N ALA A 53 18.46 11.31 19.01
CA ALA A 53 18.91 10.69 20.25
C ALA A 53 18.70 9.16 20.27
N LEU A 54 17.93 8.62 19.33
CA LEU A 54 17.67 7.19 19.23
C LEU A 54 18.85 6.45 18.54
N PRO A 55 19.11 5.18 18.91
CA PRO A 55 20.14 4.39 18.24
C PRO A 55 19.84 4.23 16.73
N PRO A 56 20.83 4.37 15.84
CA PRO A 56 20.62 4.07 14.42
C PRO A 56 20.44 2.56 14.21
N ALA A 57 19.56 2.21 13.26
CA ALA A 57 19.48 0.86 12.74
C ALA A 57 20.73 0.54 11.88
N PRO A 58 21.05 -0.74 11.64
CA PRO A 58 22.16 -1.11 10.75
C PRO A 58 21.96 -0.55 9.33
N ASP A 59 23.05 -0.05 8.74
CA ASP A 59 23.03 0.47 7.37
C ASP A 59 22.55 -0.60 6.37
N GLY A 60 21.69 -0.19 5.44
CA GLY A 60 21.16 -1.08 4.40
C GLY A 60 20.23 -2.19 4.91
N VAL A 61 19.73 -2.09 6.14
CA VAL A 61 18.79 -3.07 6.69
C VAL A 61 17.50 -3.12 5.85
N ARG A 62 16.99 -4.34 5.63
CA ARG A 62 15.70 -4.56 4.98
C ARG A 62 14.58 -3.82 5.72
N LEU A 63 13.69 -3.17 4.97
CA LEU A 63 12.43 -2.66 5.48
C LEU A 63 11.30 -3.66 5.22
N GLY A 64 10.47 -3.92 6.23
CA GLY A 64 9.23 -4.67 6.11
C GLY A 64 8.03 -3.75 5.96
N VAL A 65 6.83 -4.32 6.12
CA VAL A 65 5.59 -3.53 6.21
C VAL A 65 5.72 -2.58 7.41
N PRO A 66 5.41 -1.27 7.29
CA PRO A 66 5.74 -0.28 8.33
C PRO A 66 5.01 -0.43 9.67
N PHE A 67 4.01 -1.31 9.73
CA PHE A 67 3.17 -1.55 10.90
C PHE A 67 2.75 -3.03 10.93
N MET A 68 2.17 -3.45 12.05
CA MET A 68 1.61 -4.80 12.22
C MET A 68 0.18 -4.75 12.75
N GLY A 69 -0.48 -5.90 12.79
CA GLY A 69 -1.84 -6.03 13.34
C GLY A 69 -2.97 -5.70 12.37
N THR A 70 -2.68 -5.55 11.08
CA THR A 70 -3.68 -5.39 10.02
C THR A 70 -4.66 -6.55 10.04
N SER A 71 -5.94 -6.27 10.32
CA SER A 71 -6.98 -7.29 10.35
C SER A 71 -7.57 -7.51 8.96
N LYS A 72 -7.55 -6.49 8.11
CA LYS A 72 -8.04 -6.53 6.72
C LYS A 72 -7.40 -5.46 5.85
N ILE A 73 -7.46 -5.71 4.54
CA ILE A 73 -7.09 -4.78 3.49
C ILE A 73 -8.31 -4.59 2.60
N VAL A 74 -8.88 -3.39 2.62
CA VAL A 74 -10.00 -3.02 1.76
C VAL A 74 -9.44 -2.23 0.58
N ALA A 75 -9.77 -2.64 -0.64
CA ALA A 75 -9.27 -2.00 -1.85
C ALA A 75 -10.41 -1.38 -2.64
N VAL A 76 -10.17 -0.21 -3.20
CA VAL A 76 -11.13 0.53 -4.02
C VAL A 76 -10.78 0.35 -5.50
N GLY A 77 -11.71 -0.18 -6.28
CA GLY A 77 -11.53 -0.33 -7.72
C GLY A 77 -12.05 0.86 -8.52
N LEU A 78 -11.46 1.08 -9.70
CA LEU A 78 -11.91 2.07 -10.69
C LEU A 78 -12.11 3.48 -10.12
N ASN A 79 -11.20 3.93 -9.24
CA ASN A 79 -11.36 5.20 -8.55
C ASN A 79 -10.67 6.39 -9.24
N TYR A 80 -10.21 6.28 -10.48
CA TYR A 80 -9.55 7.37 -11.21
C TYR A 80 -10.27 7.61 -12.53
N ALA A 81 -10.67 8.86 -12.79
CA ALA A 81 -11.51 9.19 -13.95
C ALA A 81 -10.85 8.80 -15.29
N ASP A 82 -9.54 8.98 -15.39
CA ASP A 82 -8.80 8.65 -16.61
C ASP A 82 -8.51 7.15 -16.73
N HIS A 83 -8.44 6.43 -15.62
CA HIS A 83 -8.36 4.96 -15.65
C HIS A 83 -9.70 4.33 -16.07
N ALA A 84 -10.85 4.86 -15.61
CA ALA A 84 -12.16 4.42 -16.10
C ALA A 84 -12.30 4.60 -17.62
N LYS A 85 -11.84 5.75 -18.15
CA LYS A 85 -11.78 6.00 -19.60
C LYS A 85 -10.83 5.04 -20.33
N GLU A 86 -9.65 4.77 -19.77
CA GLU A 86 -8.66 3.81 -20.33
C GLU A 86 -9.25 2.41 -20.46
N ALA A 87 -9.94 1.94 -19.41
CA ALA A 87 -10.60 0.65 -19.37
C ALA A 87 -11.87 0.58 -20.26
N GLY A 88 -12.34 1.71 -20.79
CA GLY A 88 -13.58 1.80 -21.57
C GLY A 88 -14.83 1.52 -20.73
N LEU A 89 -14.76 1.75 -19.42
CA LEU A 89 -15.84 1.50 -18.46
C LEU A 89 -16.56 2.81 -18.12
N PRO A 90 -17.88 2.75 -17.81
CA PRO A 90 -18.57 3.92 -17.27
C PRO A 90 -17.94 4.33 -15.94
N VAL A 91 -17.97 5.63 -15.63
CA VAL A 91 -17.62 6.13 -14.30
C VAL A 91 -18.56 5.47 -13.29
N PRO A 92 -18.04 4.79 -12.25
CA PRO A 92 -18.89 4.16 -11.24
C PRO A 92 -19.81 5.17 -10.55
N GLU A 93 -21.04 4.73 -10.24
CA GLU A 93 -22.00 5.53 -9.46
C GLU A 93 -21.80 5.39 -7.95
N GLU A 94 -21.03 4.38 -7.52
CA GLU A 94 -20.68 4.12 -6.12
C GLU A 94 -19.26 3.55 -6.00
N VAL A 95 -18.69 3.63 -4.79
CA VAL A 95 -17.36 3.13 -4.47
C VAL A 95 -17.32 1.61 -4.61
N ILE A 96 -16.58 1.10 -5.60
CA ILE A 96 -16.41 -0.34 -5.79
C ILE A 96 -15.35 -0.85 -4.82
N THR A 97 -15.69 -1.82 -3.99
CA THR A 97 -14.78 -2.37 -2.98
C THR A 97 -14.54 -3.87 -3.15
N PHE A 98 -13.33 -4.31 -2.82
CA PHE A 98 -12.96 -5.72 -2.70
C PHE A 98 -11.93 -5.89 -1.57
N MET A 99 -11.66 -7.14 -1.19
CA MET A 99 -10.69 -7.45 -0.13
C MET A 99 -9.42 -8.06 -0.73
N LYS A 100 -8.26 -7.66 -0.21
CA LYS A 100 -7.00 -8.41 -0.38
C LYS A 100 -6.74 -9.25 0.86
N ALA A 101 -6.15 -10.43 0.66
CA ALA A 101 -5.74 -11.26 1.79
C ALA A 101 -4.62 -10.56 2.58
N VAL A 102 -4.65 -10.61 3.91
CA VAL A 102 -3.57 -10.05 4.74
C VAL A 102 -2.22 -10.72 4.45
N SER A 103 -2.22 -11.99 4.00
CA SER A 103 -1.01 -12.68 3.55
C SER A 103 -0.37 -12.10 2.29
N SER A 104 -1.07 -11.22 1.55
CA SER A 104 -0.52 -10.52 0.39
C SER A 104 0.46 -9.42 0.77
N LEU A 105 0.44 -8.92 2.01
CA LEU A 105 1.35 -7.89 2.49
C LEU A 105 2.81 -8.33 2.35
N SER A 106 3.63 -7.42 1.81
CA SER A 106 5.07 -7.59 1.74
C SER A 106 5.78 -6.25 1.93
N GLY A 107 7.06 -6.31 2.29
CA GLY A 107 7.88 -5.12 2.44
C GLY A 107 8.04 -4.36 1.12
N PRO A 108 8.36 -3.06 1.18
CA PRO A 108 8.52 -2.18 0.02
C PRO A 108 9.62 -2.64 -0.96
N PHE A 109 10.56 -3.48 -0.51
CA PHE A 109 11.68 -3.94 -1.31
C PHE A 109 11.75 -5.47 -1.42
N ASP A 110 10.68 -6.16 -1.01
CA ASP A 110 10.58 -7.61 -1.18
C ASP A 110 10.24 -7.96 -2.63
N ASP A 111 10.59 -9.19 -3.03
CA ASP A 111 10.18 -9.72 -4.33
C ASP A 111 8.66 -9.89 -4.40
N VAL A 112 8.09 -9.58 -5.57
CA VAL A 112 6.72 -9.94 -5.94
C VAL A 112 6.76 -11.28 -6.64
N VAL A 113 6.10 -12.28 -6.06
CA VAL A 113 6.10 -13.65 -6.55
C VAL A 113 4.87 -13.91 -7.42
N LEU A 114 5.06 -14.09 -8.71
CA LEU A 114 4.00 -14.48 -9.64
C LEU A 114 3.43 -15.84 -9.24
N PRO A 115 2.10 -16.01 -9.15
CA PRO A 115 1.50 -17.29 -8.81
C PRO A 115 1.85 -18.36 -9.84
N LYS A 116 1.68 -19.63 -9.46
CA LYS A 116 1.89 -20.74 -10.38
C LYS A 116 0.96 -20.57 -11.59
N ASP A 117 1.52 -20.72 -12.79
CA ASP A 117 0.81 -20.57 -14.06
C ASP A 117 0.25 -19.15 -14.29
N SER A 118 0.85 -18.13 -13.65
CA SER A 118 0.49 -16.71 -13.89
C SER A 118 0.57 -16.38 -15.38
N ALA A 119 -0.48 -15.73 -15.88
CA ALA A 119 -0.62 -15.39 -17.29
C ALA A 119 -0.62 -13.88 -17.51
N HIS A 120 -1.31 -13.14 -16.64
CA HIS A 120 -1.60 -11.72 -16.83
C HIS A 120 -1.37 -10.94 -15.53
N ALA A 121 -0.20 -11.12 -14.91
CA ALA A 121 0.19 -10.33 -13.74
C ALA A 121 0.45 -8.87 -14.12
N ASP A 122 0.02 -7.95 -13.26
CA ASP A 122 -0.06 -6.51 -13.54
C ASP A 122 0.22 -5.69 -12.28
N TRP A 123 0.53 -4.41 -12.46
CA TRP A 123 0.90 -3.44 -11.42
C TRP A 123 -0.14 -2.35 -11.25
N GLU A 124 -0.21 -1.77 -10.05
CA GLU A 124 -1.12 -0.67 -9.74
C GLU A 124 -0.54 0.16 -8.58
N VAL A 125 0.10 1.32 -8.85
CA VAL A 125 0.48 2.24 -7.75
C VAL A 125 -0.76 2.83 -7.10
N GLU A 126 -0.85 2.78 -5.77
CA GLU A 126 -1.99 3.29 -5.01
C GLU A 126 -1.55 4.04 -3.75
N LEU A 127 -2.35 5.04 -3.35
CA LEU A 127 -2.30 5.61 -2.02
C LEU A 127 -2.91 4.61 -1.03
N GLY A 128 -2.12 4.20 -0.03
CA GLY A 128 -2.62 3.43 1.10
C GLY A 128 -2.93 4.34 2.29
N VAL A 129 -4.09 4.14 2.91
CA VAL A 129 -4.57 4.84 4.09
C VAL A 129 -4.58 3.87 5.26
N VAL A 130 -3.84 4.20 6.32
CA VAL A 130 -3.74 3.36 7.51
C VAL A 130 -4.63 3.94 8.59
N ILE A 131 -5.52 3.12 9.13
CA ILE A 131 -6.52 3.54 10.11
C ILE A 131 -5.86 3.62 11.50
N GLY A 132 -6.11 4.71 12.23
CA GLY A 132 -5.61 4.94 13.59
C GLY A 132 -6.71 4.91 14.65
N ARG A 133 -7.98 5.09 14.25
CA ARG A 133 -9.15 5.02 15.12
C ARG A 133 -10.25 4.20 14.46
N GLU A 134 -10.96 3.40 15.24
CA GLU A 134 -12.09 2.61 14.76
C GLU A 134 -13.09 3.48 13.96
N MET A 135 -13.51 3.02 12.79
CA MET A 135 -14.51 3.67 11.93
C MET A 135 -15.70 2.73 11.72
N SER A 136 -16.88 3.13 12.15
CA SER A 136 -18.16 2.45 11.91
C SER A 136 -19.23 3.50 11.72
N TYR A 137 -19.85 3.54 10.53
CA TYR A 137 -20.82 4.58 10.15
C TYR A 137 -20.32 6.02 10.41
N VAL A 138 -19.07 6.29 10.00
CA VAL A 138 -18.45 7.62 10.15
C VAL A 138 -18.87 8.51 8.99
N ASP A 139 -19.21 9.76 9.30
CA ASP A 139 -19.53 10.78 8.28
C ASP A 139 -18.28 11.22 7.53
N GLU A 140 -18.43 11.62 6.27
CA GLU A 140 -17.31 12.03 5.41
C GLU A 140 -16.47 13.16 6.00
N ALA A 141 -17.11 14.14 6.64
CA ALA A 141 -16.43 15.28 7.27
C ALA A 141 -15.47 14.86 8.40
N ASP A 142 -15.73 13.73 9.05
CA ASP A 142 -14.94 13.23 10.18
C ASP A 142 -13.97 12.11 9.75
N ALA A 143 -14.04 11.63 8.51
CA ALA A 143 -13.33 10.44 8.07
C ALA A 143 -11.80 10.53 8.24
N LEU A 144 -11.21 11.68 7.89
CA LEU A 144 -9.75 11.88 7.97
C LEU A 144 -9.24 11.97 9.41
N ASP A 145 -10.10 12.25 10.39
CA ASP A 145 -9.71 12.25 11.80
C ASP A 145 -9.34 10.86 12.31
N HIS A 146 -9.84 9.83 11.65
CA HIS A 146 -9.59 8.43 11.99
C HIS A 146 -8.31 7.85 11.37
N VAL A 147 -7.63 8.60 10.50
CA VAL A 147 -6.42 8.16 9.81
C VAL A 147 -5.18 8.30 10.70
N ALA A 148 -4.37 7.25 10.78
CA ALA A 148 -3.04 7.29 11.40
C ALA A 148 -2.01 7.95 10.47
N GLY A 149 -2.06 7.58 9.18
CA GLY A 149 -1.14 8.07 8.18
C GLY A 149 -1.33 7.37 6.83
N TYR A 150 -0.37 7.59 5.96
CA TYR A 150 -0.40 7.18 4.56
C TYR A 150 0.86 6.41 4.18
N VAL A 151 0.71 5.51 3.22
CA VAL A 151 1.79 4.68 2.65
C VAL A 151 1.67 4.64 1.14
N VAL A 152 2.77 4.33 0.45
CA VAL A 152 2.65 3.81 -0.92
C VAL A 152 2.20 2.35 -0.83
N ALA A 153 1.34 1.92 -1.74
CA ALA A 153 0.98 0.52 -1.94
C ALA A 153 1.08 0.17 -3.43
N ASN A 154 1.35 -1.10 -3.73
CA ASN A 154 1.23 -1.65 -5.07
C ASN A 154 0.12 -2.72 -5.07
N ASP A 155 -1.01 -2.47 -5.73
CA ASP A 155 -2.11 -3.44 -5.88
C ASP A 155 -1.84 -4.43 -7.03
N VAL A 156 -0.82 -5.25 -6.84
CA VAL A 156 -0.44 -6.27 -7.82
C VAL A 156 -1.63 -7.19 -8.08
N SER A 157 -1.84 -7.48 -9.36
CA SER A 157 -3.06 -8.12 -9.86
C SER A 157 -2.75 -9.23 -10.84
N GLU A 158 -3.34 -10.40 -10.67
CA GLU A 158 -3.43 -11.40 -11.73
C GLU A 158 -4.79 -11.19 -12.45
N ARG A 159 -4.76 -10.65 -13.67
CA ARG A 159 -5.97 -10.25 -14.41
C ARG A 159 -6.83 -11.43 -14.87
N PHE A 160 -6.22 -12.57 -15.20
CA PHE A 160 -6.94 -13.79 -15.55
C PHE A 160 -7.76 -14.31 -14.36
N ASP A 161 -7.16 -14.42 -13.17
CA ASP A 161 -7.84 -14.83 -11.95
C ASP A 161 -8.88 -13.80 -11.49
N GLN A 162 -8.61 -12.52 -11.72
CA GLN A 162 -9.52 -11.41 -11.41
C GLN A 162 -10.79 -11.44 -12.27
N LYS A 163 -10.69 -11.70 -13.57
CA LYS A 163 -11.78 -11.51 -14.55
C LYS A 163 -12.34 -12.80 -15.14
N GLU A 164 -11.49 -13.78 -15.41
CA GLU A 164 -11.86 -15.01 -16.13
C GLU A 164 -12.29 -16.15 -15.21
N ARG A 165 -12.14 -15.98 -13.89
CA ARG A 165 -12.55 -17.00 -12.90
C ARG A 165 -13.85 -16.69 -12.17
N GLY A 166 -14.66 -15.74 -12.64
CA GLY A 166 -15.95 -15.34 -12.04
C GLY A 166 -15.87 -13.98 -11.33
N SER A 167 -16.94 -13.55 -10.67
CA SER A 167 -17.15 -12.15 -10.26
C SER A 167 -16.30 -11.60 -9.11
N GLN A 168 -15.52 -12.43 -8.43
CA GLN A 168 -14.79 -12.05 -7.21
C GLN A 168 -13.35 -11.64 -7.52
N TRP A 169 -13.07 -10.33 -7.53
CA TRP A 169 -11.75 -9.78 -7.85
C TRP A 169 -10.65 -10.22 -6.87
N SER A 170 -11.00 -10.51 -5.62
CA SER A 170 -10.07 -10.97 -4.58
C SER A 170 -9.21 -12.17 -4.98
N LYS A 171 -9.66 -13.02 -5.92
CA LYS A 171 -8.87 -14.16 -6.42
C LYS A 171 -7.60 -13.73 -7.15
N GLY A 172 -7.68 -12.67 -7.96
CA GLY A 172 -6.52 -12.13 -8.68
C GLY A 172 -5.71 -11.12 -7.84
N LYS A 173 -6.32 -10.59 -6.78
CA LYS A 173 -5.75 -9.51 -5.96
C LYS A 173 -5.11 -10.02 -4.65
N GLY A 174 -5.42 -11.23 -4.22
CA GLY A 174 -5.08 -11.74 -2.88
C GLY A 174 -3.90 -12.72 -2.81
N HIS A 175 -3.10 -12.88 -3.87
CA HIS A 175 -1.93 -13.77 -3.84
C HIS A 175 -0.88 -13.26 -2.84
N ASP A 176 -0.07 -14.17 -2.28
CA ASP A 176 1.04 -13.78 -1.40
C ASP A 176 1.95 -12.76 -2.13
N THR A 177 2.51 -11.79 -1.40
CA THR A 177 3.34 -10.68 -1.93
C THR A 177 2.64 -9.67 -2.86
N PHE A 178 1.34 -9.79 -3.13
CA PHE A 178 0.62 -8.88 -4.04
C PHE A 178 0.22 -7.53 -3.40
N CYS A 179 0.67 -7.23 -2.19
CA CYS A 179 0.48 -5.92 -1.56
C CYS A 179 1.79 -5.38 -0.94
N PRO A 180 2.83 -5.08 -1.75
CA PRO A 180 3.98 -4.31 -1.29
C PRO A 180 3.52 -2.99 -0.67
N THR A 181 3.93 -2.73 0.57
CA THR A 181 3.45 -1.59 1.36
C THR A 181 4.61 -0.92 2.09
N GLY A 182 4.72 0.41 2.00
CA GLY A 182 5.82 1.18 2.59
C GLY A 182 6.35 2.28 1.65
N PRO A 183 7.62 2.72 1.77
CA PRO A 183 8.66 2.19 2.66
C PRO A 183 8.49 2.54 4.14
N TRP A 184 7.66 3.52 4.44
CA TRP A 184 7.28 3.95 5.77
C TRP A 184 5.82 4.41 5.77
N LEU A 185 5.21 4.42 6.95
CA LEU A 185 3.98 5.14 7.22
C LEU A 185 4.32 6.59 7.53
N VAL A 186 3.81 7.50 6.72
CA VAL A 186 3.90 8.94 6.96
C VAL A 186 2.66 9.38 7.73
N THR A 187 2.83 9.96 8.93
CA THR A 187 1.69 10.37 9.74
C THR A 187 0.91 11.51 9.11
N LYS A 188 -0.39 11.58 9.37
CA LYS A 188 -1.30 12.47 8.66
C LYS A 188 -0.94 13.96 8.74
N ASP A 189 -0.24 14.39 9.79
CA ASP A 189 0.25 15.77 9.98
C ASP A 189 1.34 16.18 8.97
N GLU A 190 2.06 15.22 8.38
CA GLU A 190 3.06 15.47 7.33
C GLU A 190 2.47 15.40 5.91
N VAL A 191 1.20 15.02 5.78
CA VAL A 191 0.48 14.92 4.51
C VAL A 191 -0.72 15.86 4.58
N PRO A 192 -0.51 17.16 4.35
CA PRO A 192 -1.54 18.18 4.60
C PRO A 192 -2.77 18.00 3.72
N ASP A 193 -2.62 17.46 2.51
CA ASP A 193 -3.73 17.13 1.62
C ASP A 193 -3.49 15.76 0.95
N PRO A 194 -4.18 14.68 1.38
CA PRO A 194 -4.06 13.37 0.72
C PRO A 194 -4.73 13.35 -0.67
N GLN A 195 -5.54 14.37 -0.99
CA GLN A 195 -6.25 14.49 -2.26
C GLN A 195 -5.44 15.18 -3.36
N ASP A 196 -4.21 15.65 -3.09
CA ASP A 196 -3.33 16.23 -4.11
C ASP A 196 -1.88 15.75 -3.97
N LEU A 197 -1.66 14.46 -4.26
CA LEU A 197 -0.34 13.82 -4.24
C LEU A 197 -0.01 13.29 -5.63
N SER A 198 1.15 13.68 -6.16
CA SER A 198 1.68 13.10 -7.40
C SER A 198 2.12 11.66 -7.18
N MET A 199 1.87 10.78 -8.14
CA MET A 199 2.20 9.36 -8.04
C MET A 199 2.65 8.78 -9.38
N TRP A 200 3.50 7.77 -9.31
CA TRP A 200 4.10 7.21 -10.50
C TRP A 200 4.54 5.76 -10.32
N LEU A 201 4.66 5.05 -11.45
CA LEU A 201 5.24 3.71 -11.52
C LEU A 201 6.11 3.57 -12.77
N GLU A 202 7.23 2.86 -12.64
CA GLU A 202 8.13 2.43 -13.71
C GLU A 202 8.22 0.92 -13.75
N LEU A 203 8.24 0.35 -14.96
CA LEU A 203 8.60 -1.04 -15.19
C LEU A 203 9.90 -1.06 -15.98
N ASN A 204 10.95 -1.67 -15.41
CA ASN A 204 12.29 -1.76 -16.01
C ASN A 204 12.88 -0.39 -16.43
N GLY A 205 12.52 0.67 -15.70
CA GLY A 205 12.95 2.05 -15.95
C GLY A 205 12.05 2.86 -16.89
N ASP A 206 11.06 2.23 -17.52
CA ASP A 206 10.09 2.92 -18.38
C ASP A 206 8.88 3.37 -17.54
N ARG A 207 8.53 4.65 -17.63
CA ARG A 207 7.35 5.23 -16.95
C ARG A 207 6.06 4.60 -17.49
N MET A 208 5.37 3.85 -16.64
CA MET A 208 4.10 3.19 -16.97
C MET A 208 2.89 3.94 -16.45
N GLN A 209 2.97 4.44 -15.21
CA GLN A 209 1.91 5.25 -14.60
C GLN A 209 2.48 6.61 -14.18
N ASP A 210 1.73 7.67 -14.45
CA ASP A 210 2.00 9.05 -14.06
C ASP A 210 0.65 9.72 -13.77
N GLY A 211 0.37 10.00 -12.50
CA GLY A 211 -0.95 10.41 -12.05
C GLY A 211 -0.93 11.24 -10.78
N SER A 212 -2.12 11.56 -10.28
CA SER A 212 -2.26 12.28 -9.02
C SER A 212 -3.59 11.94 -8.35
N THR A 213 -3.59 11.88 -7.01
CA THR A 213 -4.80 11.62 -6.21
C THR A 213 -5.90 12.66 -6.48
N ARG A 214 -5.60 13.85 -7.02
CA ARG A 214 -6.62 14.86 -7.40
C ARG A 214 -7.63 14.38 -8.44
N THR A 215 -7.28 13.32 -9.17
CA THR A 215 -8.11 12.75 -10.23
C THR A 215 -8.97 11.58 -9.76
N MET A 216 -8.99 11.32 -8.44
CA MET A 216 -9.89 10.33 -7.88
C MET A 216 -11.35 10.70 -8.15
N ILE A 217 -12.18 9.70 -8.44
CA ILE A 217 -13.62 9.87 -8.63
C ILE A 217 -14.28 10.07 -7.27
N PHE A 218 -13.94 9.22 -6.30
CA PHE A 218 -14.36 9.30 -4.91
C PHE A 218 -13.17 9.72 -4.05
N SER A 219 -13.34 10.78 -3.27
CA SER A 219 -12.26 11.30 -2.43
C SER A 219 -11.79 10.27 -1.39
N VAL A 220 -10.62 10.51 -0.77
CA VAL A 220 -10.15 9.66 0.34
C VAL A 220 -11.18 9.63 1.47
N ALA A 221 -11.69 10.80 1.86
CA ALA A 221 -12.69 10.93 2.92
C ALA A 221 -14.01 10.21 2.55
N GLU A 222 -14.49 10.41 1.32
CA GLU A 222 -15.72 9.79 0.81
C GLU A 222 -15.60 8.26 0.79
N SER A 223 -14.47 7.74 0.29
CA SER A 223 -14.19 6.30 0.22
C SER A 223 -14.23 5.66 1.61
N LEU A 224 -13.54 6.27 2.59
CA LEU A 224 -13.51 5.76 3.97
C LEU A 224 -14.89 5.80 4.62
N ALA A 225 -15.61 6.91 4.51
CA ALA A 225 -16.96 7.06 5.06
C ALA A 225 -17.92 6.04 4.44
N TYR A 226 -17.88 5.87 3.12
CA TYR A 226 -18.69 4.88 2.42
C TYR A 226 -18.37 3.45 2.89
N ILE A 227 -17.09 3.07 2.94
CA ILE A 227 -16.66 1.73 3.40
C ILE A 227 -17.13 1.46 4.84
N SER A 228 -17.06 2.46 5.72
CA SER A 228 -17.42 2.32 7.13
C SER A 228 -18.90 1.98 7.38
N ARG A 229 -19.77 2.13 6.37
CA ARG A 229 -21.19 1.73 6.42
C ARG A 229 -21.38 0.21 6.34
N PHE A 230 -20.41 -0.50 5.76
CA PHE A 230 -20.49 -1.93 5.47
C PHE A 230 -19.56 -2.75 6.34
N VAL A 231 -18.38 -2.22 6.66
CA VAL A 231 -17.37 -2.90 7.46
C VAL A 231 -16.74 -1.91 8.44
N THR A 232 -16.72 -2.25 9.72
CA THR A 232 -15.95 -1.50 10.72
C THR A 232 -14.47 -1.55 10.38
N LEU A 233 -13.83 -0.42 10.14
CA LEU A 233 -12.37 -0.34 9.98
C LEU A 233 -11.72 -0.21 11.36
N MET A 234 -10.73 -1.05 11.66
CA MET A 234 -10.02 -1.10 12.93
C MET A 234 -8.68 -0.38 12.81
N PRO A 235 -8.11 0.16 13.90
CA PRO A 235 -6.74 0.67 13.87
C PRO A 235 -5.75 -0.40 13.35
N GLY A 236 -4.86 -0.01 12.44
CA GLY A 236 -3.94 -0.91 11.73
C GLY A 236 -4.49 -1.51 10.43
N ASP A 237 -5.78 -1.35 10.13
CA ASP A 237 -6.31 -1.73 8.82
C ASP A 237 -5.81 -0.80 7.72
N LEU A 238 -5.72 -1.37 6.51
CA LEU A 238 -5.24 -0.69 5.32
C LEU A 238 -6.38 -0.53 4.32
N VAL A 239 -6.59 0.69 3.83
CA VAL A 239 -7.45 0.98 2.68
C VAL A 239 -6.56 1.44 1.52
N ILE A 240 -6.59 0.76 0.38
CA ILE A 240 -5.89 1.21 -0.83
C ILE A 240 -6.93 1.78 -1.82
N THR A 241 -6.64 2.96 -2.35
CA THR A 241 -7.67 3.87 -2.86
C THR A 241 -7.89 3.83 -4.37
N GLY A 242 -7.34 2.84 -5.06
CA GLY A 242 -7.37 2.75 -6.51
C GLY A 242 -6.11 3.31 -7.16
N THR A 243 -5.98 3.05 -8.46
CA THR A 243 -4.77 3.33 -9.25
C THR A 243 -5.04 4.27 -10.44
N PRO A 244 -4.07 5.14 -10.84
CA PRO A 244 -4.17 5.97 -12.04
C PRO A 244 -4.06 5.13 -13.33
N PRO A 245 -4.35 5.70 -14.52
CA PRO A 245 -4.16 5.00 -15.79
C PRO A 245 -2.70 4.57 -16.02
N GLY A 246 -2.50 3.63 -16.95
CA GLY A 246 -1.18 3.11 -17.30
C GLY A 246 -0.87 1.73 -16.70
N VAL A 247 -1.89 1.02 -16.22
CA VAL A 247 -1.77 -0.40 -15.86
C VAL A 247 -1.39 -1.21 -17.10
N GLY A 248 -0.70 -2.32 -16.93
CA GLY A 248 -0.22 -3.19 -17.99
C GLY A 248 -1.34 -3.70 -18.92
N GLU A 249 -2.49 -4.04 -18.37
CA GLU A 249 -3.67 -4.43 -19.17
C GLU A 249 -4.25 -3.29 -20.02
N GLY A 250 -4.01 -2.04 -19.64
CA GLY A 250 -4.46 -0.83 -20.32
C GLY A 250 -3.54 -0.36 -21.44
N GLN A 251 -2.31 -0.90 -21.50
CA GLN A 251 -1.30 -0.53 -22.49
C GLN A 251 -1.74 -0.84 -23.93
N LYS A 252 -1.32 0.02 -24.86
CA LYS A 252 -1.65 -0.06 -26.30
C LYS A 252 -0.39 0.19 -27.15
N PRO A 253 -0.24 -0.46 -28.32
CA PRO A 253 -1.20 -1.37 -28.95
C PRO A 253 -1.28 -2.75 -28.28
N ASP A 254 -0.21 -3.15 -27.60
CA ASP A 254 -0.11 -4.43 -26.92
C ASP A 254 -0.17 -4.25 -25.41
N LYS A 255 -0.91 -5.13 -24.75
CA LYS A 255 -0.90 -5.23 -23.29
C LYS A 255 0.48 -5.66 -22.82
N ILE A 256 0.88 -5.17 -21.64
CA ILE A 256 2.13 -5.54 -20.99
C ILE A 256 1.78 -6.25 -19.70
N PHE A 257 2.41 -7.40 -19.44
CA PHE A 257 2.24 -8.13 -18.19
C PHE A 257 3.61 -8.46 -17.59
N LEU A 258 3.64 -8.55 -16.27
CA LEU A 258 4.83 -8.82 -15.49
C LEU A 258 5.37 -10.23 -15.80
N LYS A 259 6.69 -10.33 -15.91
CA LYS A 259 7.43 -11.59 -16.07
C LYS A 259 8.57 -11.68 -15.06
N GLU A 260 9.05 -12.90 -14.82
CA GLU A 260 10.22 -13.12 -13.95
C GLU A 260 11.41 -12.26 -14.40
N GLY A 261 12.01 -11.58 -13.43
CA GLY A 261 13.16 -10.70 -13.62
C GLY A 261 12.80 -9.24 -13.88
N ASP A 262 11.54 -8.91 -14.15
CA ASP A 262 11.09 -7.51 -14.23
C ASP A 262 11.31 -6.80 -12.89
N VAL A 263 11.52 -5.48 -12.96
CA VAL A 263 11.65 -4.61 -11.79
C VAL A 263 10.61 -3.51 -11.87
N MET A 264 9.76 -3.44 -10.85
CA MET A 264 8.82 -2.34 -10.64
C MET A 264 9.44 -1.35 -9.66
N ARG A 265 9.38 -0.05 -10.00
CA ARG A 265 9.71 1.04 -9.08
C ARG A 265 8.52 1.99 -9.03
N LEU A 266 8.10 2.42 -7.85
CA LEU A 266 6.94 3.28 -7.70
C LEU A 266 7.10 4.23 -6.51
N GLY A 267 6.40 5.34 -6.56
CA GLY A 267 6.44 6.33 -5.50
C GLY A 267 5.23 7.24 -5.50
N ILE A 268 4.99 7.84 -4.33
CA ILE A 268 4.01 8.91 -4.14
C ILE A 268 4.74 10.06 -3.45
N GLU A 269 4.48 11.27 -3.91
CA GLU A 269 5.03 12.50 -3.36
C GLU A 269 4.91 12.54 -1.83
N GLY A 270 6.02 12.81 -1.14
CA GLY A 270 6.10 12.82 0.32
C GLY A 270 6.14 11.44 1.00
N LEU A 271 5.66 10.38 0.35
CA LEU A 271 5.53 9.04 0.94
C LEU A 271 6.73 8.12 0.69
N GLY A 272 7.66 8.52 -0.18
CA GLY A 272 8.85 7.74 -0.51
C GLY A 272 8.66 6.82 -1.70
N GLU A 273 9.59 5.89 -1.87
CA GLU A 273 9.66 5.00 -3.03
C GLU A 273 9.79 3.54 -2.62
N GLN A 274 9.25 2.67 -3.45
CA GLN A 274 9.38 1.23 -3.34
C GLN A 274 10.00 0.65 -4.61
N GLN A 275 10.61 -0.54 -4.51
CA GLN A 275 11.13 -1.25 -5.66
C GLN A 275 11.01 -2.76 -5.45
N GLN A 276 10.25 -3.45 -6.31
CA GLN A 276 10.11 -4.90 -6.25
C GLN A 276 10.69 -5.57 -7.49
N ARG A 277 11.40 -6.68 -7.30
CA ARG A 277 11.76 -7.59 -8.38
C ARG A 277 10.69 -8.68 -8.51
N VAL A 278 10.30 -8.98 -9.74
CA VAL A 278 9.34 -10.04 -10.03
C VAL A 278 10.06 -11.39 -10.05
N ALA A 279 9.54 -12.34 -9.27
CA ALA A 279 10.04 -13.70 -9.17
C ALA A 279 8.95 -14.70 -9.54
N SER A 280 9.33 -15.86 -10.09
CA SER A 280 8.39 -16.97 -10.32
C SER A 280 8.12 -17.73 -9.02
N TRP A 281 6.89 -18.18 -8.82
CA TRP A 281 6.58 -19.12 -7.73
C TRP A 281 7.45 -20.37 -7.82
N ARG A 282 8.01 -20.78 -6.67
CA ARG A 282 8.71 -22.04 -6.51
C ARG A 282 8.09 -22.87 -5.39
N PRO A 283 8.08 -24.22 -5.49
CA PRO A 283 7.72 -25.11 -4.40
C PRO A 283 8.49 -24.76 -3.11
N ARG A 284 7.84 -24.89 -1.94
CA ARG A 284 8.46 -24.51 -0.65
C ARG A 284 9.75 -25.27 -0.33
N ASN A 285 9.90 -26.50 -0.84
CA ASN A 285 11.11 -27.32 -0.73
C ASN A 285 12.27 -26.89 -1.66
N GLU A 286 12.02 -25.95 -2.58
CA GLU A 286 13.00 -25.45 -3.56
C GLU A 286 13.36 -23.96 -3.32
N ARG A 287 12.69 -23.31 -2.37
CA ARG A 287 13.08 -22.00 -1.85
C ARG A 287 14.23 -22.24 -0.88
N GLY A 288 15.46 -21.96 -1.30
CA GLY A 288 16.64 -22.05 -0.42
C GLY A 288 16.39 -21.34 0.92
N ALA A 289 16.93 -21.92 2.00
CA ALA A 289 16.73 -21.46 3.37
C ALA A 289 17.06 -19.98 3.59
#